data_AF-A0AA41Z1C8-F1
#
_entry.id   AF-A0AA41Z1C8-F1
#
_cell.length_a   1.000
_cell.length_b   1.000
_cell.length_c   1.000
_cell.angle_alpha   90.00
_cell.angle_beta   90.00
_cell.angle_gamma   90.00
#
_symmetry.space_group_name_H-M   'P 1'
#
loop_
_entity.id
_entity.type
_entity.pdbx_description
1 polymer ?
#
loop_
_entity_poly.entity_id
_entity_poly.type
_entity_poly.pdbx_seq_one_letter_code
_entity_poly.pdbx_strand_id
1 'polypeptide(L)'
;MLRDPNFKALVQERSRFAWTMSIVMVVVYLAFILLVAFAHDLMATTIGGGPLSLGIVLGLAVIVFAFLLTGIYVVRANGRYDDLTRKLTGTKL
;
A
#
# COMPACT_ATOMS: atom_id res chain seq x y z
N MET A 1 -4.73 -30.14 -16.43
CA MET A 1 -4.52 -28.68 -16.34
C MET A 1 -4.35 -28.15 -14.90
N LEU A 2 -4.76 -28.85 -13.83
CA LEU A 2 -4.68 -28.36 -12.43
C LEU A 2 -3.48 -28.89 -11.60
N ARG A 3 -2.47 -29.47 -12.25
CA ARG A 3 -1.43 -30.26 -11.54
C ARG A 3 0.00 -29.97 -12.00
N ASP A 4 0.24 -28.78 -12.55
CA ASP A 4 1.56 -28.38 -12.99
C ASP A 4 2.34 -27.75 -11.80
N PRO A 5 3.41 -28.39 -11.28
CA PRO A 5 4.14 -27.91 -10.11
C PRO A 5 4.79 -26.53 -10.31
N ASN A 6 5.07 -26.13 -11.56
CA ASN A 6 5.57 -24.79 -11.89
C ASN A 6 4.55 -23.67 -11.62
N PHE A 7 3.24 -23.98 -11.66
CA PHE A 7 2.19 -22.99 -11.41
C PHE A 7 2.05 -22.67 -9.91
N LYS A 8 2.33 -23.64 -9.03
CA LYS A 8 2.28 -23.45 -7.57
C LYS A 8 3.46 -22.62 -7.05
N ALA A 9 4.65 -22.80 -7.62
CA ALA A 9 5.83 -21.99 -7.27
C ALA A 9 5.62 -20.51 -7.64
N LEU A 10 5.07 -20.22 -8.82
CA LEU A 10 4.74 -18.85 -9.27
C LEU A 10 3.64 -18.18 -8.41
N VAL A 11 2.69 -18.95 -7.89
CA VAL A 11 1.60 -18.44 -7.04
C VAL A 11 2.08 -18.22 -5.59
N GLN A 12 2.93 -19.09 -5.06
CA GLN A 12 3.46 -18.94 -3.69
C GLN A 12 4.45 -17.77 -3.54
N GLU A 13 5.31 -17.54 -4.54
CA GLU A 13 6.25 -16.42 -4.51
C GLU A 13 5.54 -15.07 -4.64
N ARG A 14 4.44 -15.03 -5.42
CA ARG A 14 3.57 -13.85 -5.57
C ARG A 14 2.70 -13.55 -4.35
N SER A 15 2.28 -14.58 -3.61
CA SER A 15 1.40 -14.41 -2.45
C SER A 15 2.11 -13.72 -1.28
N ARG A 16 3.41 -14.00 -1.05
CA ARG A 16 4.19 -13.33 0.00
C ARG A 16 4.26 -11.82 -0.18
N PHE A 17 4.44 -11.35 -1.42
CA PHE A 17 4.55 -9.91 -1.67
C PHE A 17 3.24 -9.16 -1.43
N ALA A 18 2.11 -9.75 -1.84
CA ALA A 18 0.78 -9.21 -1.53
C ALA A 18 0.52 -9.21 -0.02
N TRP A 19 0.89 -10.30 0.67
CA TRP A 19 0.77 -10.41 2.12
C TRP A 19 1.63 -9.39 2.87
N THR A 20 2.87 -9.15 2.44
CA THR A 20 3.75 -8.13 3.04
C THR A 20 3.12 -6.74 2.91
N MET A 21 2.57 -6.39 1.75
CA MET A 21 1.90 -5.09 1.56
C MET A 21 0.63 -4.95 2.41
N SER A 22 -0.18 -6.01 2.54
CA SER A 22 -1.32 -6.01 3.45
C SER A 22 -0.90 -5.84 4.91
N ILE A 23 0.16 -6.53 5.36
CA ILE A 23 0.72 -6.35 6.70
C ILE A 23 1.17 -4.90 6.90
N VAL A 24 1.88 -4.31 5.93
CA VAL A 24 2.35 -2.92 6.03
C VAL A 24 1.18 -1.95 6.20
N MET A 25 0.09 -2.13 5.45
CA MET A 25 -1.12 -1.31 5.60
C MET A 25 -1.73 -1.45 7.00
N VAL A 26 -1.85 -2.68 7.51
CA VAL A 26 -2.36 -2.93 8.86
C VAL A 26 -1.47 -2.30 9.93
N VAL A 27 -0.15 -2.41 9.79
CA VAL A 27 0.81 -1.81 10.73
C VAL A 27 0.66 -0.29 10.75
N VAL A 28 0.57 0.35 9.58
CA VAL A 28 0.42 1.81 9.48
C VAL A 28 -0.91 2.27 10.06
N TYR A 29 -1.99 1.54 9.79
CA TYR A 29 -3.31 1.82 10.34
C TYR A 29 -3.33 1.73 11.87
N LEU A 30 -2.80 0.64 12.42
CA LEU A 30 -2.70 0.46 13.87
C LEU A 30 -1.78 1.50 14.52
N ALA A 31 -0.63 1.80 13.91
CA ALA A 31 0.27 2.83 14.40
C ALA A 31 -0.41 4.21 14.46
N PHE A 32 -1.18 4.57 13.41
CA PHE A 32 -1.93 5.83 13.40
C PHE A 32 -3.01 5.86 14.47
N ILE A 33 -3.80 4.78 14.62
CA ILE A 33 -4.82 4.70 15.68
C ILE A 33 -4.19 4.82 17.07
N LEU A 34 -3.08 4.12 17.32
CA LEU A 34 -2.38 4.22 18.60
C LEU A 34 -1.88 5.64 18.85
N LEU A 35 -1.33 6.30 17.84
CA LEU A 35 -0.90 7.70 17.94
C LEU A 35 -2.09 8.62 18.29
N VAL A 36 -3.23 8.45 17.63
CA VAL A 36 -4.46 9.22 17.92
C VAL A 36 -4.98 8.94 19.32
N ALA A 37 -4.96 7.68 19.76
CA ALA A 37 -5.50 7.24 21.04
C ALA A 37 -4.64 7.66 22.24
N PHE A 38 -3.31 7.57 22.13
CA PHE A 38 -2.39 7.82 23.25
C PHE A 38 -1.75 9.21 23.22
N ALA A 39 -1.62 9.84 22.04
CA ALA A 39 -0.99 11.15 21.88
C ALA A 39 -1.99 12.23 21.47
N HIS A 40 -3.20 12.17 22.04
CA HIS A 40 -4.27 13.15 21.82
C HIS A 40 -3.80 14.60 22.07
N ASP A 41 -3.02 14.86 23.11
CA ASP A 41 -2.60 16.22 23.45
C ASP A 41 -1.63 16.81 22.41
N LEU A 42 -0.78 15.95 21.83
CA LEU A 42 0.06 16.29 20.67
C LEU A 42 -0.79 16.51 19.41
N MET A 43 -1.83 15.69 19.21
CA MET A 43 -2.77 15.84 18.08
C MET A 43 -3.59 17.14 18.17
N ALA A 44 -3.90 17.60 19.38
CA ALA A 44 -4.62 18.84 19.65
C ALA A 44 -3.74 20.10 19.63
N THR A 45 -2.41 19.94 19.58
CA THR A 45 -1.48 21.06 19.52
C THR A 45 -1.64 21.79 18.19
N THR A 46 -2.03 23.07 18.25
CA THR A 46 -2.22 23.92 17.08
C THR A 46 -0.88 24.49 16.60
N ILE A 47 -0.66 24.46 15.28
CA ILE A 47 0.51 25.07 14.66
C ILE A 47 0.14 26.51 14.28
N GLY A 48 0.85 27.49 14.85
CA GLY A 48 0.75 28.90 14.43
C GLY A 48 -0.53 29.63 14.84
N GLY A 49 -1.24 29.16 15.86
CA GLY A 49 -2.45 29.82 16.39
C GLY A 49 -3.70 29.71 15.50
N GLY A 50 -3.63 28.99 14.37
CA GLY A 50 -4.75 28.71 13.49
C GLY A 50 -5.46 27.38 13.80
N PRO A 51 -6.50 27.02 13.02
CA PRO A 51 -7.25 25.78 13.21
C PRO A 51 -6.47 24.51 12.80
N LEU A 52 -5.26 24.65 12.26
CA LEU A 52 -4.44 23.54 11.79
C LEU A 52 -3.72 22.91 12.98
N SER A 53 -4.17 21.74 13.42
CA SER A 53 -3.49 20.97 14.45
C SER A 53 -2.42 20.03 13.87
N LEU A 54 -1.44 19.69 14.69
CA LEU A 54 -0.45 18.66 14.40
C LEU A 54 -1.11 17.35 13.96
N GLY A 55 -2.25 17.01 14.56
CA GLY A 55 -3.02 15.81 14.20
C GLY A 55 -3.61 15.86 12.78
N ILE A 56 -4.09 17.03 12.33
CA ILE A 56 -4.57 17.21 10.96
C ILE A 56 -3.43 17.00 9.95
N VAL A 57 -2.25 17.58 10.23
CA VAL A 57 -1.08 17.44 9.36
C VAL A 57 -0.61 15.98 9.30
N LEU A 58 -0.54 15.31 10.46
CA LEU A 58 -0.20 13.89 10.56
C LEU A 58 -1.21 13.01 9.82
N GLY A 59 -2.51 13.25 10.00
CA GLY A 59 -3.57 12.54 9.29
C GLY A 59 -3.45 12.70 7.78
N LEU A 60 -3.19 13.92 7.30
CA LEU A 60 -2.97 14.19 5.88
C LEU A 60 -1.73 13.43 5.35
N ALA A 61 -0.63 13.41 6.12
CA ALA A 61 0.57 12.67 5.76
C ALA A 61 0.30 11.16 5.66
N VAL A 62 -0.50 10.59 6.57
CA VAL A 62 -0.91 9.18 6.52
C VAL A 62 -1.77 8.89 5.30
N ILE A 63 -2.69 9.79 4.94
CA ILE A 63 -3.51 9.65 3.72
C ILE A 63 -2.62 9.61 2.48
N VAL A 64 -1.70 10.57 2.34
CA VAL A 64 -0.74 10.61 1.21
C VAL A 64 0.10 9.33 1.18
N PHE A 65 0.59 8.89 2.34
CA PHE A 65 1.34 7.64 2.46
C PHE A 65 0.52 6.42 2.02
N ALA A 66 -0.75 6.33 2.43
CA ALA A 66 -1.64 5.26 2.02
C ALA A 66 -1.88 5.25 0.50
N PHE A 67 -2.05 6.41 -0.12
CA PHE A 67 -2.14 6.54 -1.58
C PHE A 67 -0.86 6.09 -2.29
N LEU A 68 0.31 6.51 -1.79
CA LEU A 68 1.60 6.07 -2.33
C LEU A 68 1.75 4.55 -2.25
N LEU A 69 1.42 3.96 -1.10
CA LEU A 69 1.52 2.53 -0.88
C LEU A 69 0.56 1.74 -1.79
N THR A 70 -0.66 2.24 -1.95
CA THR A 70 -1.66 1.70 -2.88
C THR A 70 -1.17 1.82 -4.32
N GLY A 71 -0.59 2.95 -4.72
CA GLY A 71 -0.03 3.15 -6.06
C GLY A 71 1.13 2.20 -6.37
N ILE A 72 2.08 2.05 -5.44
CA ILE A 72 3.18 1.09 -5.55
C ILE A 72 2.64 -0.33 -5.67
N TYR A 73 1.65 -0.68 -4.84
CA TYR A 73 0.98 -1.97 -4.91
C TYR A 73 0.31 -2.20 -6.27
N VAL A 74 -0.47 -1.24 -6.77
CA VAL A 74 -1.19 -1.34 -8.05
C VAL A 74 -0.21 -1.47 -9.21
N VAL A 75 0.85 -0.65 -9.26
CA VAL A 75 1.87 -0.75 -10.32
C VAL A 75 2.57 -2.12 -10.28
N ARG A 76 2.91 -2.61 -9.09
CA ARG A 76 3.57 -3.91 -8.94
C ARG A 76 2.65 -5.10 -9.23
N ALA A 77 1.36 -4.98 -8.89
CA ALA A 77 0.34 -5.98 -9.18
C ALA A 77 -0.01 -5.99 -10.68
N ASN A 78 -0.15 -4.80 -11.28
CA ASN A 78 -0.44 -4.60 -12.71
C ASN A 78 0.75 -4.90 -13.61
N GLY A 79 1.99 -4.88 -13.11
CA GLY A 79 3.13 -5.44 -13.83
C GLY A 79 2.94 -6.91 -14.25
N ARG A 80 2.02 -7.65 -13.60
CA ARG A 80 1.59 -9.00 -14.06
C ARG A 80 0.75 -8.96 -15.35
N TYR A 81 -0.04 -7.91 -15.55
CA TYR A 81 -0.89 -7.76 -16.74
C TYR A 81 -0.09 -7.26 -17.94
N ASP A 82 0.91 -6.39 -17.73
CA ASP A 82 1.77 -5.94 -18.82
C ASP A 82 2.66 -7.06 -19.37
N ASP A 83 3.16 -7.97 -18.53
CA ASP A 83 3.94 -9.14 -19.00
C ASP A 83 3.11 -10.15 -19.81
N LEU A 84 1.82 -10.29 -19.49
CA LEU A 84 0.90 -11.14 -20.24
C LEU A 84 0.44 -10.46 -21.55
N THR A 85 0.23 -9.14 -21.53
CA THR A 85 -0.15 -8.36 -22.71
C THR A 85 1.00 -8.23 -23.70
N ARG A 86 2.25 -8.02 -23.23
CA ARG A 86 3.45 -7.96 -24.11
C ARG A 86 3.71 -9.24 -24.89
N LYS A 87 3.27 -10.40 -24.39
CA LYS A 87 3.38 -11.67 -25.11
C LYS A 87 2.31 -11.86 -26.19
N LEU A 88 1.21 -11.12 -26.14
CA LEU A 88 0.10 -11.23 -27.09
C LEU A 88 0.19 -10.24 -28.25
N THR A 89 0.81 -9.07 -28.06
CA THR A 89 0.98 -8.05 -29.12
C THR A 89 2.33 -8.12 -29.84
N GLY A 90 2.91 -9.32 -29.94
CA GLY A 90 4.07 -9.61 -30.78
C GLY A 90 3.77 -9.66 -32.29
N THR A 91 2.74 -8.97 -32.77
CA THR A 91 2.48 -8.80 -34.20
C THR A 91 3.18 -7.53 -34.67
N LYS A 92 4.38 -7.74 -35.18
CA LYS A 92 5.13 -6.78 -36.00
C LYS A 92 4.20 -6.18 -37.06
N LEU A 93 4.19 -4.85 -37.15
CA LEU A 93 3.98 -4.14 -38.43
C LEU A 93 5.34 -3.96 -39.09
#